data_AF-A0A9W8AWT3-F1
#
_entry.id   AF-A0A9W8AWT3-F1
#
_cell.length_a   1.000
_cell.length_b   1.000
_cell.length_c   1.000
_cell.angle_alpha   90.00
_cell.angle_beta   90.00
_cell.angle_gamma   90.00
#
_symmetry.space_group_name_H-M   'P 1'
#
loop_
_entity.id
_entity.type
_entity.pdbx_description
1 polymer ?
#
loop_
_entity_poly.entity_id
_entity_poly.type
_entity_poly.pdbx_seq_one_letter_code
_entity_poly.pdbx_strand_id
1 'polypeptide(L)'
;ISVNENLGHYEAIDQIAIAKHYQGLPYVDATRLAIWGWSYGGYLTSKVIEADSGVFKVGMAVAPVTHWNLYDSMYTERYMKTPKLNPKGYDVTGVNKMEGFKKAKFLLIHGTGDDNVHFQQSAALVNDFTMNSVTTYQVQFYVDSDHRNTNNNAYPQLHNRLKTFLFDNFRAV
;
A
#
# COMPACT_ATOMS: atom_id res chain seq x y z
N ILE A 1 14.80 18.88 0.49
CA ILE A 1 13.84 17.91 1.09
C ILE A 1 14.39 16.52 0.80
N SER A 2 14.40 15.62 1.79
CA SER A 2 14.94 14.26 1.64
C SER A 2 13.93 13.24 2.17
N VAL A 3 13.91 12.06 1.54
CA VAL A 3 13.14 10.89 2.01
C VAL A 3 13.79 10.22 3.22
N ASN A 4 15.07 10.51 3.52
CA ASN A 4 15.70 10.04 4.75
C ASN A 4 14.86 10.49 5.96
N GLU A 5 14.66 9.55 6.88
CA GLU A 5 13.89 9.67 8.12
C GLU A 5 12.38 9.88 7.92
N ASN A 6 11.92 9.95 6.65
CA ASN A 6 10.59 10.39 6.26
C ASN A 6 10.01 9.55 5.10
N LEU A 7 10.35 8.26 5.04
CA LEU A 7 9.85 7.34 3.99
C LEU A 7 8.32 7.43 3.86
N GLY A 8 7.84 7.53 2.63
CA GLY A 8 6.40 7.54 2.32
C GLY A 8 5.68 8.86 2.62
N HIS A 9 6.35 9.88 3.15
CA HIS A 9 5.73 11.19 3.38
C HIS A 9 5.72 12.06 2.12
N TYR A 10 6.92 12.41 1.62
CA TYR A 10 7.05 13.30 0.47
C TYR A 10 6.62 12.62 -0.83
N GLU A 11 6.91 11.32 -0.95
CA GLU A 11 6.52 10.54 -2.10
C GLU A 11 5.00 10.46 -2.24
N ALA A 12 4.26 10.35 -1.12
CA ALA A 12 2.80 10.33 -1.16
C ALA A 12 2.23 11.70 -1.59
N ILE A 13 2.83 12.79 -1.11
CA ILE A 13 2.46 14.16 -1.53
C ILE A 13 2.63 14.30 -3.05
N ASP A 14 3.77 13.86 -3.59
CA ASP A 14 4.06 13.96 -5.01
C ASP A 14 3.09 13.11 -5.85
N GLN A 15 2.81 11.87 -5.43
CA GLN A 15 1.82 11.00 -6.10
C GLN A 15 0.41 11.60 -6.08
N ILE A 16 0.00 12.25 -4.98
CA ILE A 16 -1.30 12.93 -4.89
C ILE A 16 -1.32 14.17 -5.79
N ALA A 17 -0.25 14.95 -5.81
CA ALA A 17 -0.16 16.17 -6.62
C ALA A 17 -0.25 15.86 -8.11
N ILE A 18 0.51 14.86 -8.58
CA ILE A 18 0.46 14.46 -9.99
C ILE A 18 -0.90 13.84 -10.35
N ALA A 19 -1.51 13.07 -9.45
CA ALA A 19 -2.85 12.52 -9.67
C ALA A 19 -3.91 13.62 -9.81
N LYS A 20 -3.85 14.67 -8.97
CA LYS A 20 -4.75 15.84 -9.07
C LYS A 20 -4.53 16.62 -10.38
N HIS A 21 -3.28 16.71 -10.84
CA HIS A 21 -2.99 17.30 -12.15
C HIS A 21 -3.65 16.50 -13.27
N TYR A 22 -3.44 15.17 -13.32
CA TYR A 22 -4.06 14.30 -14.31
C TYR A 22 -5.59 14.29 -14.22
N GLN A 23 -6.16 14.37 -13.00
CA GLN A 23 -7.60 14.44 -12.77
C GLN A 23 -8.26 15.64 -13.50
N GLY A 24 -7.51 16.73 -13.74
CA GLY A 24 -8.00 17.91 -14.46
C GLY A 24 -7.87 17.84 -15.99
N LEU A 25 -7.27 16.79 -16.55
CA LEU A 25 -7.09 16.67 -18.00
C LEU A 25 -8.37 16.17 -18.68
N PRO A 26 -8.72 16.69 -19.88
CA PRO A 26 -10.02 16.43 -20.51
C PRO A 26 -10.24 14.98 -20.95
N TYR A 27 -9.17 14.18 -21.02
CA TYR A 27 -9.21 12.76 -21.40
C TYR A 27 -9.07 11.80 -20.20
N VAL A 28 -9.01 12.34 -18.97
CA VAL A 28 -8.98 11.55 -17.74
C VAL A 28 -10.35 11.63 -17.08
N ASP A 29 -10.93 10.48 -16.76
CA ASP A 29 -12.16 10.45 -15.96
C ASP A 29 -11.81 10.71 -14.49
N ALA A 30 -12.16 11.90 -14.01
CA ALA A 30 -11.85 12.36 -12.67
C ALA A 30 -12.41 11.49 -11.54
N THR A 31 -13.37 10.61 -11.84
CA THR A 31 -13.99 9.70 -10.87
C THR A 31 -13.33 8.32 -10.83
N ARG A 32 -12.46 8.00 -11.79
CA ARG A 32 -11.87 6.66 -11.99
C ARG A 32 -10.35 6.65 -11.94
N LEU A 33 -9.77 7.12 -10.84
CA LEU A 33 -8.33 7.04 -10.58
C LEU A 33 -8.01 5.94 -9.57
N ALA A 34 -7.07 5.07 -9.92
CA ALA A 34 -6.50 4.04 -9.05
C ALA A 34 -4.99 4.20 -8.92
N ILE A 35 -4.45 3.73 -7.80
CA ILE A 35 -3.02 3.57 -7.57
C ILE A 35 -2.75 2.12 -7.15
N TRP A 36 -1.62 1.58 -7.61
CA TRP A 36 -1.17 0.26 -7.18
C TRP A 36 0.34 0.18 -7.14
N GLY A 37 0.85 -0.80 -6.39
CA GLY A 37 2.26 -1.12 -6.41
C GLY A 37 2.60 -2.38 -5.61
N TRP A 38 3.84 -2.82 -5.79
CA TRP A 38 4.42 -3.98 -5.12
C TRP A 38 5.57 -3.53 -4.22
N SER A 39 5.75 -4.16 -3.06
CA SER A 39 6.86 -3.90 -2.15
C SER A 39 6.80 -2.46 -1.64
N TYR A 40 7.86 -1.67 -1.80
CA TYR A 40 7.81 -0.23 -1.52
C TYR A 40 6.68 0.49 -2.28
N GLY A 41 6.35 0.05 -3.50
CA GLY A 41 5.21 0.59 -4.25
C GLY A 41 3.87 0.27 -3.58
N GLY A 42 3.74 -0.90 -2.94
CA GLY A 42 2.57 -1.26 -2.13
C GLY A 42 2.50 -0.44 -0.84
N TYR A 43 3.64 -0.19 -0.21
CA TYR A 43 3.78 0.73 0.92
C TYR A 43 3.33 2.15 0.53
N LEU A 44 3.87 2.70 -0.56
CA LEU A 44 3.54 4.03 -1.05
C LEU A 44 2.06 4.14 -1.45
N THR A 45 1.52 3.10 -2.10
CA THR A 45 0.07 3.00 -2.37
C THR A 45 -0.73 3.13 -1.08
N SER A 46 -0.32 2.41 -0.04
CA SER A 46 -0.99 2.46 1.27
C SER A 46 -0.87 3.85 1.92
N LYS A 47 0.28 4.51 1.85
CA LYS A 47 0.47 5.89 2.36
C LYS A 47 -0.34 6.94 1.60
N VAL A 48 -0.50 6.76 0.29
CA VAL A 48 -1.35 7.63 -0.54
C VAL A 48 -2.83 7.49 -0.17
N ILE A 49 -3.31 6.26 0.08
CA ILE A 49 -4.67 6.02 0.56
C ILE A 49 -4.84 6.56 1.99
N GLU A 50 -3.89 6.30 2.88
CA GLU A 50 -3.85 6.81 4.26
C GLU A 50 -3.99 8.34 4.32
N ALA A 51 -3.33 9.06 3.40
CA ALA A 51 -3.36 10.52 3.33
C ALA A 51 -4.76 11.09 3.00
N ASP A 52 -5.73 10.25 2.63
CA ASP A 52 -7.15 10.60 2.54
C ASP A 52 -7.44 11.82 1.65
N SER A 53 -6.66 11.98 0.57
CA SER A 53 -6.84 13.11 -0.36
C SER A 53 -8.09 13.01 -1.22
N GLY A 54 -8.73 11.84 -1.26
CA GLY A 54 -9.91 11.53 -2.07
C GLY A 54 -9.67 11.42 -3.59
N VAL A 55 -8.44 11.62 -4.07
CA VAL A 55 -8.11 11.61 -5.50
C VAL A 55 -8.17 10.20 -6.09
N PHE A 56 -7.65 9.20 -5.37
CA PHE A 56 -7.73 7.79 -5.75
C PHE A 56 -8.92 7.12 -5.10
N LYS A 57 -9.76 6.45 -5.89
CA LYS A 57 -10.92 5.69 -5.40
C LYS A 57 -10.59 4.24 -5.09
N VAL A 58 -9.53 3.73 -5.70
CA VAL A 58 -9.08 2.34 -5.60
C VAL A 58 -7.57 2.32 -5.31
N GLY A 59 -7.16 1.59 -4.28
CA GLY A 59 -5.77 1.28 -3.97
C GLY A 59 -5.52 -0.23 -4.03
N MET A 60 -4.41 -0.67 -4.59
CA MET A 60 -4.04 -2.09 -4.60
C MET A 60 -2.57 -2.27 -4.21
N ALA A 61 -2.31 -2.90 -3.06
CA ALA A 61 -0.97 -3.10 -2.53
C ALA A 61 -0.58 -4.58 -2.53
N VAL A 62 0.58 -4.87 -3.11
CA VAL A 62 1.16 -6.22 -3.13
C VAL A 62 2.42 -6.23 -2.25
N ALA A 63 2.50 -7.17 -1.32
CA ALA A 63 3.61 -7.33 -0.38
C ALA A 63 4.13 -6.01 0.24
N PRO A 64 3.26 -5.14 0.81
CA PRO A 64 3.70 -3.85 1.32
C PRO A 64 4.45 -3.98 2.64
N VAL A 65 5.49 -3.17 2.82
CA VAL A 65 5.93 -2.80 4.18
C VAL A 65 4.83 -1.95 4.79
N THR A 66 4.38 -2.25 6.01
CA THR A 66 3.34 -1.47 6.71
C THR A 66 3.89 -0.85 8.00
N HIS A 67 4.86 -1.52 8.61
CA HIS A 67 5.50 -1.14 9.85
C HIS A 67 7.01 -1.35 9.72
N TRP A 68 7.78 -0.25 9.80
CA TRP A 68 9.24 -0.29 9.59
C TRP A 68 10.01 -1.01 10.71
N ASN A 69 9.44 -1.14 11.90
CA ASN A 69 10.00 -1.95 12.98
C ASN A 69 9.89 -3.47 12.72
N LEU A 70 9.10 -3.90 11.72
CA LEU A 70 8.98 -5.30 11.32
C LEU A 70 9.83 -5.65 10.09
N TYR A 71 10.67 -4.72 9.61
CA TYR A 71 11.53 -4.91 8.45
C TYR A 71 13.00 -5.03 8.88
N ASP A 72 13.89 -5.44 7.97
CA ASP A 72 15.29 -5.69 8.33
C ASP A 72 16.01 -4.40 8.76
N SER A 73 16.99 -4.54 9.68
CA SER A 73 17.71 -3.41 10.23
C SER A 73 18.60 -2.71 9.20
N MET A 74 19.21 -3.44 8.26
CA MET A 74 20.16 -2.87 7.29
C MET A 74 19.50 -1.87 6.35
N TYR A 75 18.35 -2.23 5.78
CA TYR A 75 17.59 -1.33 4.93
C TYR A 75 16.96 -0.22 5.77
N THR A 76 16.28 -0.59 6.85
CA THR A 76 15.50 0.37 7.63
C THR A 76 16.39 1.42 8.25
N GLU A 77 17.47 1.06 8.95
CA GLU A 77 18.31 2.04 9.65
C GLU A 77 19.13 2.91 8.69
N ARG A 78 19.43 2.42 7.48
CA ARG A 78 20.08 3.24 6.44
C ARG A 78 19.26 4.46 6.09
N TYR A 79 17.94 4.30 5.96
CA TYR A 79 17.04 5.37 5.53
C TYR A 79 16.29 6.04 6.69
N MET A 80 15.94 5.29 7.72
CA MET A 80 15.12 5.76 8.85
C MET A 80 15.92 6.05 10.10
N LYS A 81 17.24 5.77 10.15
CA LYS A 81 18.03 5.69 11.39
C LYS A 81 17.48 4.63 12.35
N THR A 82 18.10 4.48 13.51
CA THR A 82 17.56 3.57 14.53
C THR A 82 16.29 4.15 15.15
N PRO A 83 15.38 3.34 15.72
CA PRO A 83 14.21 3.83 16.44
C PRO A 83 14.54 4.81 17.58
N LYS A 84 15.74 4.68 18.17
CA LYS A 84 16.24 5.62 19.20
C LYS A 84 16.58 6.99 18.62
N LEU A 85 17.13 7.03 17.41
CA LEU A 85 17.55 8.27 16.75
C LEU A 85 16.39 8.95 16.01
N ASN A 86 15.40 8.19 15.55
CA ASN A 86 14.25 8.70 14.81
C ASN A 86 12.91 8.10 15.27
N PRO A 87 12.53 8.21 16.56
CA PRO A 87 11.31 7.60 17.06
C PRO A 87 10.07 8.10 16.32
N LYS A 88 9.99 9.42 16.09
CA LYS A 88 8.88 10.06 15.36
C LYS A 88 8.76 9.56 13.92
N GLY A 89 9.89 9.33 13.25
CA GLY A 89 9.89 8.79 11.89
C GLY A 89 9.21 7.43 11.84
N TYR A 90 9.59 6.50 12.72
CA TYR A 90 8.95 5.18 12.77
C TYR A 90 7.44 5.26 13.04
N ASP A 91 7.00 6.21 13.87
CA ASP A 91 5.58 6.44 14.15
C ASP A 91 4.83 6.97 12.91
N VAL A 92 5.37 7.97 12.20
CA VAL A 92 4.65 8.64 11.11
C VAL A 92 4.78 7.94 9.76
N THR A 93 5.82 7.14 9.57
CA THR A 93 6.06 6.41 8.32
C THR A 93 5.38 5.05 8.29
N GLY A 94 4.97 4.50 9.44
CA GLY A 94 4.04 3.37 9.48
C GLY A 94 2.70 3.69 8.79
N VAL A 95 1.98 2.65 8.36
CA VAL A 95 0.60 2.77 7.83
C VAL A 95 -0.37 2.61 8.99
N ASN A 96 -0.78 3.72 9.61
CA ASN A 96 -1.53 3.75 10.86
C ASN A 96 -2.79 4.64 10.87
N LYS A 97 -3.06 5.44 9.81
CA LYS A 97 -4.31 6.23 9.74
C LYS A 97 -5.36 5.58 8.84
N MET A 98 -6.42 5.07 9.45
CA MET A 98 -7.37 4.20 8.74
C MET A 98 -8.51 4.93 8.02
N GLU A 99 -8.65 6.25 8.19
CA GLU A 99 -9.80 7.02 7.64
C GLU A 99 -9.86 7.01 6.11
N GLY A 100 -8.73 7.16 5.43
CA GLY A 100 -8.71 7.08 3.97
C GLY A 100 -9.08 5.70 3.44
N PHE A 101 -8.71 4.64 4.16
CA PHE A 101 -9.11 3.28 3.82
C PHE A 101 -10.60 3.06 3.94
N LYS A 102 -11.32 3.72 4.86
CA LYS A 102 -12.79 3.64 4.96
C LYS A 102 -13.52 4.19 3.73
N LYS A 103 -12.87 5.07 2.96
CA LYS A 103 -13.46 5.75 1.79
C LYS A 103 -13.03 5.12 0.46
N ALA A 104 -11.79 4.67 0.36
CA ALA A 104 -11.26 4.01 -0.82
C ALA A 104 -11.56 2.50 -0.79
N LYS A 105 -11.67 1.89 -1.97
CA LYS A 105 -11.66 0.43 -2.13
C LYS A 105 -10.21 -0.03 -2.10
N PHE A 106 -9.88 -1.01 -1.27
CA PHE A 106 -8.49 -1.43 -1.07
C PHE A 106 -8.31 -2.92 -1.30
N LEU A 107 -7.29 -3.32 -2.07
CA LEU A 107 -6.90 -4.71 -2.23
C LEU A 107 -5.51 -4.91 -1.64
N LEU A 108 -5.39 -5.83 -0.69
CA LEU A 108 -4.13 -6.27 -0.13
C LEU A 108 -3.80 -7.67 -0.63
N ILE A 109 -2.64 -7.84 -1.25
CA ILE A 109 -2.15 -9.14 -1.71
C ILE A 109 -0.80 -9.45 -1.07
N HIS A 110 -0.59 -10.67 -0.58
CA HIS A 110 0.71 -11.08 -0.04
C HIS A 110 0.98 -12.58 -0.22
N GLY A 111 2.24 -12.93 -0.45
CA GLY A 111 2.72 -14.30 -0.28
C GLY A 111 2.95 -14.63 1.20
N THR A 112 2.47 -15.77 1.67
CA THR A 112 2.65 -16.16 3.09
C THR A 112 4.07 -16.64 3.40
N GLY A 113 4.84 -17.01 2.37
CA GLY A 113 6.24 -17.41 2.46
C GLY A 113 7.22 -16.30 2.07
N ASP A 114 6.79 -15.04 2.12
CA ASP A 114 7.64 -13.90 1.78
C ASP A 114 8.80 -13.76 2.79
N ASP A 115 10.01 -13.95 2.27
CA ASP A 115 11.27 -13.97 2.98
C ASP A 115 11.95 -12.59 3.03
N ASN A 116 11.40 -11.60 2.32
CA ASN A 116 11.90 -10.24 2.27
C ASN A 116 10.97 -9.31 3.06
N VAL A 117 9.74 -9.11 2.60
CA VAL A 117 8.71 -8.38 3.32
C VAL A 117 7.85 -9.39 4.03
N HIS A 118 8.19 -9.74 5.27
CA HIS A 118 7.47 -10.80 5.97
C HIS A 118 5.96 -10.57 6.00
N PHE A 119 5.21 -11.65 5.81
CA PHE A 119 3.75 -11.67 5.81
C PHE A 119 3.11 -10.97 7.03
N GLN A 120 3.82 -10.93 8.16
CA GLN A 120 3.44 -10.18 9.36
C GLN A 120 3.07 -8.72 9.06
N GLN A 121 3.69 -8.09 8.06
CA GLN A 121 3.36 -6.73 7.61
C GLN A 121 1.90 -6.62 7.15
N SER A 122 1.43 -7.55 6.31
CA SER A 122 0.03 -7.58 5.89
C SER A 122 -0.90 -8.01 7.01
N ALA A 123 -0.49 -8.97 7.85
CA ALA A 123 -1.29 -9.39 9.00
C ALA A 123 -1.54 -8.22 9.98
N ALA A 124 -0.51 -7.41 10.26
CA ALA A 124 -0.62 -6.21 11.10
C ALA A 124 -1.63 -5.19 10.52
N LEU A 125 -1.53 -4.89 9.22
CA LEU A 125 -2.46 -3.96 8.58
C LEU A 125 -3.91 -4.48 8.55
N VAL A 126 -4.13 -5.78 8.37
CA VAL A 126 -5.48 -6.37 8.47
C VAL A 126 -6.01 -6.28 9.90
N ASN A 127 -5.16 -6.44 10.91
CA ASN A 127 -5.54 -6.21 12.31
C ASN A 127 -5.93 -4.75 12.54
N ASP A 128 -5.18 -3.78 12.01
CA ASP A 128 -5.51 -2.36 12.10
C ASP A 128 -6.83 -2.02 11.42
N PHE A 129 -7.11 -2.59 10.25
CA PHE A 129 -8.41 -2.47 9.58
C PHE A 129 -9.55 -3.00 10.47
N THR A 130 -9.35 -4.16 11.08
CA THR A 130 -10.34 -4.78 11.97
C THR A 130 -10.62 -3.90 13.18
N MET A 131 -9.57 -3.45 13.89
CA MET A 131 -9.70 -2.60 15.07
C MET A 131 -10.37 -1.24 14.76
N ASN A 132 -10.22 -0.75 13.54
CA ASN A 132 -10.77 0.55 13.11
C ASN A 132 -12.06 0.44 12.27
N SER A 133 -12.67 -0.74 12.21
CA SER A 133 -13.92 -0.98 11.46
C SER A 133 -13.85 -0.59 9.97
N VAL A 134 -12.69 -0.80 9.33
CA VAL A 134 -12.55 -0.64 7.88
C VAL A 134 -13.16 -1.87 7.20
N THR A 135 -14.15 -1.70 6.32
CA THR A 135 -14.87 -2.82 5.66
C THR A 135 -14.77 -2.80 4.14
N THR A 136 -14.07 -1.81 3.59
CA THR A 136 -13.89 -1.54 2.16
C THR A 136 -12.70 -2.27 1.54
N TYR A 137 -12.00 -3.09 2.33
CA TYR A 137 -10.81 -3.82 1.90
C TYR A 137 -11.14 -5.27 1.50
N GLN A 138 -10.32 -5.82 0.62
CA GLN A 138 -10.28 -7.25 0.29
C GLN A 138 -8.85 -7.74 0.41
N VAL A 139 -8.69 -9.02 0.72
CA VAL A 139 -7.39 -9.64 0.92
C VAL A 139 -7.25 -10.89 0.06
N GLN A 140 -6.08 -11.07 -0.54
CA GLN A 140 -5.71 -12.30 -1.23
C GLN A 140 -4.34 -12.76 -0.74
N PHE A 141 -4.25 -14.00 -0.28
CA PHE A 141 -2.98 -14.61 0.06
C PHE A 141 -2.60 -15.69 -0.95
N TYR A 142 -1.30 -15.83 -1.17
CA TYR A 142 -0.73 -16.95 -1.93
C TYR A 142 0.15 -17.77 -1.00
N VAL A 143 -0.21 -19.04 -0.82
CA VAL A 143 0.46 -19.94 0.13
C VAL A 143 1.87 -20.26 -0.38
N ASP A 144 2.85 -20.27 0.54
CA ASP A 144 4.26 -20.60 0.28
C ASP A 144 4.90 -19.81 -0.87
N SER A 145 4.35 -18.64 -1.15
CA SER A 145 4.84 -17.72 -2.17
C SER A 145 5.81 -16.73 -1.55
N ASP A 146 6.98 -16.60 -2.16
CA ASP A 146 8.03 -15.65 -1.81
C ASP A 146 7.66 -14.20 -2.22
N HIS A 147 8.62 -13.28 -2.09
CA HIS A 147 8.41 -11.87 -2.44
C HIS A 147 7.99 -11.64 -3.90
N ARG A 148 8.27 -12.58 -4.80
CA ARG A 148 7.91 -12.52 -6.22
C ARG A 148 6.56 -13.13 -6.50
N ASN A 149 5.93 -13.77 -5.52
CA ASN A 149 4.67 -14.51 -5.68
C ASN A 149 4.71 -15.50 -6.86
N THR A 150 5.79 -16.28 -7.00
CA THR A 150 5.92 -17.20 -8.15
C THR A 150 5.49 -18.64 -7.89
N ASN A 151 5.28 -19.03 -6.63
CA ASN A 151 4.92 -20.41 -6.30
C ASN A 151 3.48 -20.75 -6.73
N ASN A 152 3.22 -22.01 -7.08
CA ASN A 152 1.88 -22.55 -7.35
C ASN A 152 1.00 -21.69 -8.29
N ASN A 153 1.58 -21.14 -9.36
CA ASN A 153 0.86 -20.29 -10.33
C ASN A 153 0.33 -18.96 -9.75
N ALA A 154 0.87 -18.51 -8.61
CA ALA A 154 0.42 -17.28 -7.93
C ALA A 154 0.61 -16.03 -8.80
N TYR A 155 1.72 -15.90 -9.52
CA TYR A 155 2.05 -14.68 -10.28
C TYR A 155 1.00 -14.29 -11.32
N PRO A 156 0.57 -15.16 -12.26
CA PRO A 156 -0.50 -14.81 -13.20
C PRO A 156 -1.86 -14.64 -12.50
N GLN A 157 -2.15 -15.40 -11.44
CA GLN A 157 -3.39 -15.23 -10.68
C GLN A 157 -3.44 -13.88 -9.97
N LEU A 158 -2.32 -13.40 -9.45
CA LEU A 158 -2.16 -12.10 -8.82
C LEU A 158 -2.48 -10.97 -9.80
N HIS A 159 -1.91 -11.03 -11.01
CA HIS A 159 -2.18 -10.02 -12.04
C HIS A 159 -3.63 -10.05 -12.51
N ASN A 160 -4.22 -11.24 -12.66
CA ASN A 160 -5.63 -11.37 -12.95
C ASN A 160 -6.50 -10.80 -11.81
N ARG A 161 -6.11 -11.01 -10.55
CA ARG A 161 -6.80 -10.49 -9.38
C ARG A 161 -6.78 -8.97 -9.30
N LEU A 162 -5.62 -8.35 -9.55
CA LEU A 162 -5.47 -6.89 -9.65
C LEU A 162 -6.36 -6.32 -10.75
N LYS A 163 -6.30 -6.91 -11.96
CA LYS A 163 -7.10 -6.51 -13.11
C LYS A 163 -8.60 -6.57 -12.81
N THR A 164 -9.07 -7.70 -12.30
CA THR A 164 -10.49 -7.91 -11.98
C THR A 164 -10.96 -6.93 -10.91
N PHE A 165 -10.19 -6.74 -9.83
CA PHE A 165 -10.54 -5.76 -8.79
C PHE A 165 -10.65 -4.34 -9.34
N LEU A 166 -9.72 -3.92 -10.19
CA LEU A 166 -9.76 -2.61 -10.82
C LEU A 166 -11.02 -2.41 -11.66
N PHE A 167 -11.34 -3.40 -12.51
CA PHE A 167 -12.53 -3.31 -13.36
C PHE A 167 -13.83 -3.37 -12.57
N ASP A 168 -13.94 -4.25 -11.57
CA ASP A 168 -15.17 -4.39 -10.78
C ASP A 168 -15.51 -3.11 -10.00
N ASN A 169 -14.51 -2.31 -9.61
CA ASN A 169 -14.73 -1.05 -8.91
C ASN A 169 -14.91 0.16 -9.84
N PHE A 170 -14.71 0.03 -11.15
CA PHE A 170 -14.84 1.12 -12.13
C PHE A 170 -15.73 0.84 -13.33
N ARG A 171 -16.29 -0.36 -13.43
CA ARG A 171 -17.38 -0.65 -14.37
C ARG A 171 -18.60 0.18 -13.96
N ALA A 172 -19.17 0.88 -14.93
CA ALA A 172 -20.50 1.45 -14.76
C ALA A 172 -21.48 0.29 -14.54
N VAL A 173 -22.39 0.44 -13.56
CA VAL A 173 -23.65 -0.31 -13.55
C VAL A 173 -24.52 0.24 -14.66
#